data_AF-A0A9W4EX51-F1
#
_entry.id   AF-A0A9W4EX51-F1
#
_cell.length_a   1.000
_cell.length_b   1.000
_cell.length_c   1.000
_cell.angle_alpha   90.00
_cell.angle_beta   90.00
_cell.angle_gamma   90.00
#
_symmetry.space_group_name_H-M   'P 1'
#
loop_
_entity.id
_entity.type
_entity.pdbx_description
1 polymer ?
#
loop_
_entity_poly.entity_id
_entity_poly.type
_entity_poly.pdbx_seq_one_letter_code
_entity_poly.pdbx_strand_id
1 'polypeptide(L)' 'MANVKNIVLHEFRHSHASYLINKGVSPLVVAQRLGHSDVATTLNTYSHLYPSKQAEAVAFMENDLV' A
#
# COMPACT_ATOMS: atom_id res chain seq x y z
N MET A 1 -22.45 22.60 1.16
CA MET A 1 -22.25 21.30 1.85
C MET A 1 -21.66 20.35 0.81
N ALA A 2 -20.53 19.71 1.10
CA ALA A 2 -19.91 18.81 0.13
C ALA A 2 -20.80 17.57 -0.07
N ASN A 3 -21.19 17.27 -1.31
CA ASN A 3 -22.04 16.14 -1.68
C ASN A 3 -21.25 14.82 -1.65
N VAL A 4 -20.83 14.41 -0.46
CA VAL A 4 -19.99 13.23 -0.25
C VAL A 4 -20.87 12.07 0.22
N LYS A 5 -20.61 10.89 -0.34
CA LYS A 5 -21.28 9.64 0.01
C LYS A 5 -21.12 9.35 1.52
N ASN A 6 -22.12 8.73 2.15
CA ASN A 6 -22.04 8.37 3.57
C ASN A 6 -20.78 7.55 3.86
N ILE A 7 -19.89 8.09 4.70
CA ILE A 7 -18.62 7.48 5.10
C ILE A 7 -18.89 6.58 6.31
N VAL A 8 -18.71 5.27 6.14
CA VAL A 8 -18.75 4.30 7.26
C VAL A 8 -17.35 4.14 7.86
N LEU A 9 -17.26 3.61 9.09
CA LEU A 9 -15.98 3.38 9.80
C LEU A 9 -14.93 2.63 8.94
N HIS A 10 -15.37 1.75 8.04
CA HIS A 10 -14.50 1.00 7.13
C HIS A 10 -13.75 1.90 6.12
N GLU A 11 -14.37 3.00 5.66
CA GLU A 11 -13.76 3.94 4.71
C GLU A 11 -12.55 4.67 5.29
N PHE A 12 -12.53 4.89 6.62
CA PHE A 12 -11.35 5.43 7.30
C PHE A 12 -10.17 4.45 7.24
N ARG A 13 -10.44 3.14 7.32
CA ARG A 13 -9.42 2.10 7.19
C ARG A 13 -8.83 2.08 5.79
N HIS A 14 -9.67 2.22 4.76
CA HIS A 14 -9.21 2.40 3.38
C HIS A 14 -8.37 3.67 3.20
N SER A 15 -8.84 4.81 3.71
CA SER A 15 -8.11 6.07 3.64
C SER A 15 -6.74 5.99 4.31
N HIS A 16 -6.66 5.34 5.48
CA HIS A 16 -5.42 5.14 6.21
C HIS A 16 -4.45 4.23 5.44
N ALA A 17 -4.94 3.11 4.91
CA ALA A 17 -4.13 2.20 4.09
C ALA A 17 -3.57 2.92 2.86
N SER A 18 -4.43 3.60 2.08
CA SER A 18 -4.03 4.34 0.87
C SER A 18 -2.98 5.42 1.17
N TYR A 19 -3.12 6.13 2.29
CA TYR A 19 -2.14 7.13 2.71
C TYR A 19 -0.76 6.52 2.99
N LEU A 20 -0.71 5.43 3.76
CA LEU A 20 0.55 4.75 4.09
C LEU A 20 1.24 4.18 2.84
N ILE A 21 0.45 3.61 1.93
CA ILE A 21 0.97 3.04 0.68
C ILE A 21 1.57 4.13 -0.21
N ASN A 22 0.88 5.26 -0.34
CA ASN A 22 1.39 6.40 -1.11
C ASN A 22 2.66 7.01 -0.50
N LYS A 23 2.91 6.80 0.80
CA LYS A 23 4.17 7.17 1.47
C LYS A 23 5.29 6.14 1.29
N GLY A 24 5.06 5.07 0.52
CA GLY A 24 6.05 4.03 0.24
C GLY A 24 6.25 3.03 1.39
N VAL A 25 5.31 2.96 2.34
CA VAL A 25 5.36 1.97 3.43
C VAL A 25 5.17 0.57 2.86
N SER A 26 5.93 -0.41 3.37
CA SER A 26 5.87 -1.77 2.86
C SER A 26 4.51 -2.45 3.14
N PRO A 27 4.04 -3.36 2.26
CA PRO A 27 2.78 -4.06 2.45
C PRO A 27 2.68 -4.84 3.76
N LEU A 28 3.79 -5.39 4.24
CA LEU A 28 3.88 -6.09 5.52
C LEU A 28 3.57 -5.16 6.70
N VAL A 29 4.18 -3.97 6.71
CA VAL A 29 3.97 -2.98 7.79
C VAL A 29 2.55 -2.45 7.75
N VAL A 30 2.02 -2.18 6.55
CA VAL A 30 0.60 -1.77 6.39
C VAL A 30 -0.33 -2.87 6.90
N ALA A 31 -0.09 -4.14 6.56
CA ALA A 31 -0.90 -5.26 7.04
C ALA A 31 -0.91 -5.37 8.57
N GLN A 32 0.28 -5.30 9.20
CA GLN A 32 0.41 -5.32 10.66
C GLN A 32 -0.31 -4.14 11.32
N ARG A 33 -0.16 -2.93 10.75
CA ARG A 33 -0.82 -1.71 11.26
C ARG A 33 -2.35 -1.80 11.19
N LEU A 34 -2.87 -2.46 10.17
CA LEU A 34 -4.29 -2.69 9.97
C LEU A 34 -4.80 -3.89 10.80
N GLY A 35 -3.93 -4.68 11.42
CA GLY A 35 -4.30 -5.89 12.16
C GLY A 35 -4.68 -7.07 11.27
N HIS A 36 -4.19 -7.11 10.03
CA HIS A 36 -4.35 -8.29 9.17
C HIS A 36 -3.37 -9.38 9.62
N SER A 37 -3.89 -10.56 9.93
CA SER A 37 -3.10 -11.77 10.20
C SER A 37 -2.34 -12.26 8.96
N ASP A 38 -2.85 -11.93 7.77
CA ASP A 38 -2.26 -12.30 6.49
C ASP A 38 -2.06 -11.05 5.61
N VAL A 39 -0.81 -10.86 5.16
CA VAL A 39 -0.42 -9.78 4.24
C VAL A 39 -1.17 -9.88 2.91
N ALA A 40 -1.54 -11.10 2.47
CA ALA A 40 -2.29 -11.28 1.24
C ALA A 40 -3.63 -10.53 1.29
N THR A 41 -4.25 -10.38 2.46
CA THR A 41 -5.49 -9.57 2.59
C THR A 41 -5.24 -8.12 2.20
N THR A 42 -4.16 -7.51 2.70
CA THR A 42 -3.77 -6.14 2.33
C THR A 42 -3.42 -6.03 0.84
N LEU A 43 -2.65 -6.98 0.32
CA LEU A 43 -2.23 -6.97 -1.08
C LEU A 43 -3.41 -7.18 -2.04
N ASN A 44 -4.33 -8.09 -1.72
CA ASN A 44 -5.53 -8.32 -2.53
C ASN A 44 -6.39 -7.06 -2.63
N THR A 45 -6.47 -6.27 -1.56
CA THR A 45 -7.25 -5.02 -1.55
C THR A 45 -6.51 -3.83 -2.16
N TYR A 46 -5.20 -3.66 -1.88
CA TYR A 46 -4.48 -2.42 -2.16
C TYR A 46 -3.26 -2.57 -3.09
N SER A 47 -3.00 -3.75 -3.65
CA SER A 47 -1.85 -4.00 -4.55
C SER A 47 -1.70 -2.97 -5.67
N HIS A 48 -2.82 -2.54 -6.25
CA HIS A 48 -2.87 -1.55 -7.33
C HIS A 48 -2.37 -0.15 -6.93
N LEU A 49 -2.26 0.15 -5.63
CA LEU A 49 -1.74 1.41 -5.14
C LEU A 49 -0.21 1.42 -5.01
N TYR A 50 0.43 0.24 -5.04
CA TYR A 50 1.88 0.17 -4.96
C TYR A 50 2.51 0.46 -6.32
N PRO A 51 3.47 1.41 -6.39
CA PRO A 51 4.21 1.63 -7.60
C PRO A 51 5.06 0.39 -7.93
N SER A 52 5.17 0.06 -9.23
CA SER A 52 6.08 -0.98 -9.67
C SER A 52 7.51 -0.59 -9.33
N LYS A 53 8.20 -1.46 -8.56
CA LYS A 53 9.62 -1.31 -8.24
C LYS A 53 10.53 -2.16 -9.12
N GLN A 54 10.01 -2.75 -10.19
CA GLN A 54 10.81 -3.62 -11.06
C GLN A 54 11.96 -2.88 -11.73
N ALA A 55 11.72 -1.68 -12.28
CA ALA A 55 12.77 -0.89 -12.91
C ALA A 55 13.85 -0.48 -11.91
N GLU A 56 13.44 -0.13 -10.68
CA GLU A 56 14.35 0.21 -9.58
C GLU A 56 15.21 -1.01 -9.19
N ALA A 57 14.61 -2.20 -9.10
CA ALA A 57 15.32 -3.44 -8.79
C ALA A 57 16.35 -3.81 -9.87
N VAL A 58 16.00 -3.65 -11.16
CA VAL A 58 16.94 -3.88 -12.26
C VAL A 58 18.11 -2.90 -12.18
N ALA A 59 17.85 -1.62 -11.95
CA ALA A 59 18.89 -0.60 -11.81
C ALA A 59 19.84 -0.88 -10.63
N PHE A 60 19.32 -1.37 -9.50
CA PHE A 60 20.15 -1.80 -8.37
C PHE A 60 21.08 -2.96 -8.74
N MET A 61 20.57 -3.97 -9.46
CA MET A 61 21.39 -5.12 -9.87
C MET A 61 22.48 -4.73 -10.88
N GLU A 62 22.20 -3.81 -11.80
CA GLU A 62 23.20 -3.32 -12.77
C GLU A 62 24.33 -2.56 -12.09
N ASN A 63 24.03 -1.78 -11.05
CA ASN A 63 25.03 -1.01 -10.29
C ASN A 63 25.95 -1.91 -9.45
N ASP A 64 25.46 -3.06 -8.97
CA ASP A 64 26.27 -4.03 -8.21
C ASP A 64 27.19 -4.88 -9.11
N LEU A 65 26.99 -4.85 -10.43
CA LEU A 65 27.78 -5.59 -11.43
C LEU A 65 28.94 -4.80 -12.04
N VAL A 66 29.12 -3.53 -11.63
CA VAL A 66 30.22 -2.63 -12.04
C VAL A 66 31.20 -2.43 -10.89
#